data_AF-A0A8I1QS25-F1
#
_entry.id   AF-A0A8I1QS25-F1
#
_cell.length_a   1.000
_cell.length_b   1.000
_cell.length_c   1.000
_cell.angle_alpha   90.00
_cell.angle_beta   90.00
_cell.angle_gamma   90.00
#
_symmetry.space_group_name_H-M   'P 1'
#
loop_
_entity.id
_entity.type
_entity.pdbx_description
1 polymer ?
#
loop_
_entity_poly.entity_id
_entity_poly.type
_entity_poly.pdbx_seq_one_letter_code
_entity_poly.pdbx_strand_id
1 'polypeptide(L)'
;MKKLLVAALFALSAATGFAAVDVNKASQADLDSIKGIGPSTTGKILEQRKAAPFKNWNDFIARVPGIGDKRAAKLSHEGLTVNGEAFKATSAPAGAKPKQ
;
A
#
# COMPACT_ATOMS: atom_id res chain seq x y z
N MET A 1 -34.71 -12.65 29.84
CA MET A 1 -33.66 -13.67 30.04
C MET A 1 -32.54 -13.43 29.04
N LYS A 2 -31.29 -13.52 29.49
CA LYS A 2 -30.13 -12.83 28.88
C LYS A 2 -29.57 -13.60 27.65
N LYS A 3 -29.54 -12.89 26.52
CA LYS A 3 -28.55 -12.88 25.40
C LYS A 3 -27.73 -14.17 25.22
N LEU A 4 -28.15 -14.99 24.27
CA LEU A 4 -27.43 -16.15 23.74
C LEU A 4 -26.37 -15.70 22.71
N LEU A 5 -25.16 -16.24 22.89
CA LEU A 5 -24.23 -16.79 21.88
C LEU A 5 -23.69 -15.81 20.80
N VAL A 6 -22.41 -15.44 20.87
CA VAL A 6 -21.24 -16.18 20.34
C VAL A 6 -21.34 -16.39 18.83
N ALA A 7 -20.53 -15.64 18.08
CA ALA A 7 -19.49 -16.18 17.19
C ALA A 7 -19.09 -15.10 16.18
N ALA A 8 -17.80 -14.76 16.22
CA ALA A 8 -17.13 -13.97 15.21
C ALA A 8 -17.27 -14.65 13.84
N LEU A 9 -18.00 -14.03 12.92
CA LEU A 9 -17.96 -14.43 11.52
C LEU A 9 -16.75 -13.74 10.90
N PHE A 10 -15.62 -14.45 10.94
CA PHE A 10 -14.38 -14.06 10.30
C PHE A 10 -14.61 -13.93 8.79
N ALA A 11 -14.13 -12.82 8.25
CA ALA A 11 -14.31 -12.37 6.88
C ALA A 11 -13.85 -13.40 5.84
N LEU A 12 -14.70 -13.67 4.85
CA LEU A 12 -14.30 -14.28 3.60
C LEU A 12 -14.50 -13.28 2.47
N SER A 13 -13.49 -12.43 2.27
CA SER A 13 -13.36 -11.60 1.06
C SER A 13 -12.25 -12.18 0.20
N ALA A 14 -12.57 -13.27 -0.51
CA ALA A 14 -11.77 -13.73 -1.64
C ALA A 14 -12.16 -12.91 -2.88
N ALA A 15 -11.56 -11.73 -3.04
CA ALA A 15 -11.67 -10.96 -4.27
C ALA A 15 -10.42 -11.21 -5.13
N THR A 16 -10.54 -12.15 -6.06
CA THR A 16 -9.60 -12.32 -7.18
C THR A 16 -9.83 -11.18 -8.19
N GLY A 17 -9.32 -9.99 -7.86
CA GLY A 17 -9.03 -8.93 -8.83
C GLY A 17 -7.52 -8.77 -8.91
N PHE A 18 -6.98 -8.09 -9.93
CA PHE A 18 -5.58 -7.65 -9.94
C PHE A 18 -5.27 -7.00 -8.58
N ALA A 19 -4.62 -7.75 -7.69
CA ALA A 19 -4.67 -7.47 -6.27
C ALA A 19 -3.73 -6.29 -6.02
N ALA A 20 -4.32 -5.13 -5.74
CA ALA A 20 -3.57 -4.01 -5.21
C ALA A 20 -2.77 -4.50 -4.00
N VAL A 21 -1.46 -4.28 -4.04
CA VAL A 21 -0.53 -4.72 -3.01
C VAL A 21 -0.57 -3.69 -1.89
N ASP A 22 -1.16 -4.05 -0.76
CA ASP A 22 -1.24 -3.17 0.40
C ASP A 22 0.04 -3.24 1.22
N VAL A 23 0.72 -2.11 1.47
CA VAL A 23 1.99 -2.06 2.23
C VAL A 23 1.89 -2.71 3.62
N ASN A 24 0.73 -2.66 4.26
CA ASN A 24 0.51 -3.22 5.59
C ASN A 24 0.28 -4.73 5.57
N LYS A 25 -0.12 -5.31 4.43
CA LYS A 25 -0.46 -6.74 4.30
C LYS A 25 0.45 -7.53 3.36
N ALA A 26 1.17 -6.85 2.47
CA ALA A 26 2.01 -7.43 1.44
C ALA A 26 3.15 -8.27 2.02
N SER A 27 3.47 -9.37 1.34
CA SER A 27 4.70 -10.11 1.58
C SER A 27 5.91 -9.39 0.95
N GLN A 28 7.12 -9.85 1.26
CA GLN A 28 8.33 -9.35 0.62
C GLN A 28 8.25 -9.52 -0.91
N ALA A 29 7.78 -10.68 -1.38
CA ALA A 29 7.65 -10.99 -2.80
C ALA A 29 6.62 -10.10 -3.49
N ASP A 30 5.50 -9.79 -2.82
CA ASP A 30 4.48 -8.90 -3.38
C ASP A 30 5.03 -7.47 -3.53
N LEU A 31 5.77 -6.97 -2.54
CA LEU A 31 6.41 -5.65 -2.61
C LEU A 31 7.48 -5.61 -3.71
N ASP A 32 8.33 -6.64 -3.80
CA ASP A 32 9.36 -6.74 -4.84
C ASP A 32 8.78 -6.90 -6.26
N SER A 33 7.55 -7.39 -6.39
CA SER A 33 6.86 -7.49 -7.68
C SER A 33 6.42 -6.13 -8.26
N ILE A 34 6.31 -5.09 -7.42
CA ILE A 34 5.91 -3.75 -7.83
C ILE A 34 7.05 -3.06 -8.58
N LYS A 35 6.81 -2.70 -9.84
CA LYS A 35 7.81 -2.06 -10.71
C LYS A 35 8.30 -0.72 -10.15
N GLY A 36 9.51 -0.72 -9.60
CA GLY A 36 10.15 0.45 -9.00
C GLY A 36 10.32 0.35 -7.49
N ILE A 37 9.82 -0.73 -6.87
CA ILE A 37 10.28 -1.21 -5.57
C ILE A 37 11.39 -2.24 -5.85
N GLY A 38 12.44 -2.21 -5.04
CA GLY A 38 13.50 -3.21 -5.06
C GLY A 38 13.89 -3.59 -3.64
N PRO A 39 14.83 -4.54 -3.46
CA PRO A 39 15.11 -5.17 -2.17
C PRO A 39 15.43 -4.18 -1.04
N SER A 40 16.12 -3.08 -1.36
CA SER A 40 16.43 -2.01 -0.40
C SER A 40 15.17 -1.29 0.10
N THR A 41 14.25 -0.97 -0.81
CA THR A 41 12.98 -0.31 -0.47
C THR A 41 12.06 -1.27 0.28
N THR A 42 11.97 -2.52 -0.18
CA THR A 42 11.17 -3.56 0.48
C THR A 42 11.62 -3.79 1.92
N GLY A 43 12.94 -3.90 2.15
CA GLY A 43 13.49 -4.02 3.50
C GLY A 43 13.07 -2.86 4.41
N LYS A 44 13.14 -1.62 3.92
CA LYS A 44 12.70 -0.43 4.67
C LYS A 44 11.21 -0.45 4.96
N ILE A 45 10.36 -0.81 3.99
CA ILE A 45 8.91 -0.89 4.17
C ILE A 45 8.58 -1.92 5.26
N LEU A 46 9.20 -3.10 5.21
CA LEU A 46 9.00 -4.17 6.18
C LEU A 46 9.49 -3.77 7.58
N GLU A 47 10.63 -3.09 7.68
CA GLU A 47 11.17 -2.59 8.95
C GLU A 47 10.25 -1.54 9.58
N GLN A 48 9.84 -0.54 8.80
CA GLN A 48 8.93 0.49 9.28
C GLN A 48 7.57 -0.10 9.69
N ARG A 49 7.03 -1.05 8.92
CA ARG A 49 5.79 -1.74 9.27
C ARG A 49 5.86 -2.48 10.61
N LYS A 50 7.03 -3.05 10.97
CA LYS A 50 7.21 -3.72 12.27
C LYS A 50 7.05 -2.76 13.45
N ALA A 51 7.44 -1.49 13.29
CA ALA A 51 7.28 -0.49 14.33
C ALA A 51 5.79 -0.08 14.49
N ALA A 52 5.12 0.21 13.37
CA ALA A 52 3.70 0.50 13.34
C ALA A 52 3.15 0.40 11.90
N PRO A 53 1.89 -0.04 11.71
CA PRO A 53 1.23 0.03 10.41
C PRO A 53 1.21 1.45 9.85
N PHE A 54 1.33 1.58 8.54
CA PHE A 54 1.23 2.87 7.86
C PHE A 54 -0.22 3.37 7.92
N LYS A 55 -0.38 4.63 8.32
CA LYS A 55 -1.72 5.24 8.45
C LYS A 55 -2.29 5.67 7.11
N ASN A 56 -1.45 6.29 6.29
CA ASN A 56 -1.80 6.83 4.99
C ASN A 56 -0.51 7.01 4.17
N TRP A 57 -0.67 7.49 2.94
CA TRP A 57 0.45 7.75 2.05
C TRP A 57 1.44 8.80 2.56
N ASN A 58 0.99 9.84 3.26
CA ASN A 58 1.90 10.84 3.83
C ASN A 58 2.80 10.23 4.90
N ASP A 59 2.24 9.37 5.77
CA ASP A 59 2.99 8.60 6.76
C ASP A 59 3.99 7.65 6.10
N PHE A 60 3.56 6.96 5.04
CA PHE A 60 4.42 6.09 4.26
C PHE A 60 5.62 6.84 3.64
N ILE A 61 5.37 7.97 2.99
CA ILE A 61 6.40 8.83 2.38
C ILE A 61 7.36 9.38 3.43
N ALA A 62 6.84 9.82 4.59
CA ALA A 62 7.65 10.37 5.67
C ALA A 62 8.58 9.33 6.30
N ARG A 63 8.14 8.07 6.36
CA ARG A 63 8.85 6.98 7.06
C ARG A 63 9.74 6.15 6.14
N VAL A 64 9.46 6.11 4.84
CA VAL A 64 10.22 5.30 3.87
C VAL A 64 11.13 6.19 3.03
N PRO A 65 12.40 6.39 3.42
CA PRO A 65 13.30 7.30 2.74
C PRO A 65 13.61 6.82 1.32
N GLY A 66 13.43 7.72 0.35
CA GLY A 66 13.63 7.47 -1.08
C GLY A 66 12.34 7.41 -1.89
N ILE A 67 11.18 7.36 -1.23
CA ILE A 67 9.86 7.50 -1.86
C ILE A 67 9.32 8.89 -1.54
N GLY A 68 9.41 9.82 -2.50
CA GLY A 68 8.66 11.08 -2.47
C GLY A 68 7.39 11.00 -3.34
N ASP A 69 6.59 12.07 -3.37
CA ASP A 69 5.27 12.13 -4.03
C ASP A 69 5.26 11.58 -5.47
N LYS A 70 6.26 11.95 -6.28
CA LYS A 70 6.38 11.46 -7.66
C LYS A 70 6.56 9.94 -7.73
N ARG A 71 7.34 9.37 -6.82
CA ARG A 71 7.51 7.91 -6.73
C ARG A 71 6.28 7.26 -6.13
N ALA A 72 5.67 7.83 -5.10
CA ALA A 72 4.42 7.32 -4.53
C ALA A 72 3.30 7.24 -5.57
N ALA A 73 3.14 8.26 -6.41
CA ALA A 73 2.20 8.25 -7.53
C ALA A 73 2.49 7.12 -8.52
N LYS A 74 3.77 6.92 -8.90
CA LYS A 74 4.15 5.81 -9.77
C LYS A 74 3.87 4.46 -9.11
N LEU A 75 4.29 4.26 -7.86
CA LEU A 75 4.07 3.02 -7.14
C LEU A 75 2.59 2.69 -7.00
N SER A 76 1.76 3.69 -6.73
CA SER A 76 0.33 3.50 -6.66
C SER A 76 -0.29 3.12 -8.00
N HIS A 77 0.17 3.72 -9.10
CA HIS A 77 -0.21 3.32 -10.44
C HIS A 77 0.21 1.87 -10.77
N GLU A 78 1.34 1.41 -10.23
CA GLU A 78 1.82 0.03 -10.39
C GLU A 78 1.08 -0.96 -9.45
N GLY A 79 0.10 -0.49 -8.67
CA GLY A 79 -0.76 -1.32 -7.84
C GLY A 79 -0.43 -1.28 -6.34
N LEU A 80 0.50 -0.43 -5.88
CA LEU A 80 0.74 -0.27 -4.44
C LEU A 80 -0.40 0.53 -3.79
N THR A 81 -0.82 0.13 -2.60
CA THR A 81 -1.84 0.83 -1.81
C THR A 81 -1.43 0.92 -0.34
N VAL A 82 -2.02 1.88 0.37
CA VAL A 82 -1.91 2.01 1.82
C VAL A 82 -3.31 1.93 2.42
N ASN A 83 -3.61 0.89 3.19
CA ASN A 83 -4.96 0.61 3.71
C ASN A 83 -6.03 0.53 2.59
N GLY A 84 -5.67 -0.03 1.44
CA GLY A 84 -6.51 -0.10 0.25
C GLY A 84 -6.70 1.22 -0.49
N GLU A 85 -6.06 2.31 -0.04
CA GLU A 85 -6.12 3.60 -0.71
C GLU A 85 -4.99 3.76 -1.72
N ALA A 86 -5.34 4.21 -2.94
CA ALA A 86 -4.38 4.66 -3.93
C ALA A 86 -3.86 6.07 -3.58
N PHE A 87 -2.64 6.38 -4.00
CA PHE A 87 -2.04 7.70 -3.79
C PHE A 87 -2.80 8.75 -4.59
N LYS A 88 -3.49 9.64 -3.88
CA LYS A 88 -4.05 10.86 -4.47
C LYS A 88 -3.06 11.98 -4.23
N ALA A 89 -2.25 12.29 -5.25
CA ALA A 89 -1.41 13.47 -5.22
C ALA A 89 -2.31 14.70 -5.04
N THR A 90 -2.29 15.33 -3.87
CA THR A 90 -2.85 16.67 -3.73
C THR A 90 -1.92 17.61 -4.48
N SER A 91 -2.39 18.07 -5.65
CA SER A 91 -1.66 18.89 -6.62
C SER A 91 -0.60 18.15 -7.44
N ALA A 92 -0.92 17.95 -8.71
CA ALA A 92 0.00 17.51 -9.75
C ALA A 92 1.21 18.45 -9.90
N PRO A 93 2.37 17.94 -10.34
CA PRO A 93 3.14 18.60 -11.38
C PRO A 93 2.71 18.03 -12.73
N ALA A 94 2.22 18.90 -13.60
CA ALA A 94 1.97 18.66 -15.01
C ALA A 94 3.13 17.87 -15.65
N GLY A 95 2.82 16.75 -16.33
CA GLY A 95 3.84 16.07 -17.14
C GLY A 95 3.59 14.63 -17.58
N ALA A 96 2.63 13.90 -17.01
CA ALA A 96 2.27 12.59 -17.54
C ALA A 96 1.13 12.72 -18.56
N LYS A 97 1.50 12.92 -19.83
CA LYS A 97 0.56 12.83 -20.96
C LYS A 97 -0.19 11.48 -20.88
N PRO A 98 -1.52 11.47 -21.07
CA PRO A 98 -2.26 10.23 -21.25
C PRO A 98 -1.74 9.58 -22.53
N LYS A 99 -1.30 8.32 -22.45
CA LYS A 99 -0.94 7.54 -23.63
C LYS A 99 -2.27 7.16 -24.30
N GLN A 100 -2.50 7.75 -25.48
CA GLN A 100 -3.58 7.44 -26.41
C GLN A 100 -3.55 5.96 -26.83
#